data_AF-A0A5R9ANS7-F1
#
_entry.id   AF-A0A5R9ANS7-F1
#
_cell.length_a   1.000
_cell.length_b   1.000
_cell.length_c   1.000
_cell.angle_alpha   90.00
_cell.angle_beta   90.00
_cell.angle_gamma   90.00
#
_symmetry.space_group_name_H-M   'P 1'
#
loop_
_entity.id
_entity.type
_entity.pdbx_description
1 polymer ?
#
loop_
_entity_poly.entity_id
_entity_poly.type
_entity_poly.pdbx_seq_one_letter_code
_entity_poly.pdbx_strand_id
1 'polypeptide(L)'
;MNRLLNDLHSISKNAIPILDTIIPIHTYVPLDLSKDNGELIGINITDFSICQNYIDTVLKRKQGIVAYGGYLEERNLYNDTESFTATSSPIRNIHLGIDFWCAAGTIVNVPLNGTVHSFDYNNVVGDYGPTIILKHVLGTHTFYTLYGHLSLDSLDGLFVGKEFKAGEIVGRLGTPDINVNYAPHLHFQMIRNLEGNQGDYPGVCAKAQLPFYRKNCPDPNLLLKLD
;
A
#
# COMPACT_ATOMS: atom_id res chain seq x y z
N MET A 1 24.26 10.53 4.25
CA MET A 1 22.92 10.53 4.88
C MET A 1 21.92 11.06 3.84
N ASN A 2 20.87 10.32 3.54
CA ASN A 2 19.96 10.60 2.42
C ASN A 2 19.05 11.80 2.75
N ARG A 3 19.35 12.99 2.22
CA ARG A 3 18.66 14.25 2.58
C ARG A 3 17.14 14.15 2.51
N LEU A 4 16.59 13.49 1.48
CA LEU A 4 15.14 13.24 1.38
C LEU A 4 14.56 12.53 2.62
N LEU A 5 15.26 11.54 3.20
CA LEU A 5 14.73 10.82 4.37
C LEU A 5 14.64 11.75 5.59
N ASN A 6 15.65 12.60 5.78
CA ASN A 6 15.65 13.59 6.88
C ASN A 6 14.54 14.63 6.67
N ASP A 7 14.40 15.11 5.43
CA ASP A 7 13.35 16.07 5.07
C ASP A 7 11.97 15.48 5.33
N LEU A 8 11.69 14.24 4.86
CA LEU A 8 10.45 13.52 5.11
C LEU A 8 10.15 13.37 6.61
N HIS A 9 11.14 12.94 7.38
CA HIS A 9 10.98 12.78 8.83
C HIS A 9 10.67 14.12 9.53
N SER A 10 11.17 15.25 8.99
CA SER A 10 10.97 16.58 9.57
C SER A 10 9.61 17.22 9.27
N ILE A 11 8.85 16.69 8.30
CA ILE A 11 7.58 17.27 7.82
C ILE A 11 6.56 17.45 8.94
N SER A 12 6.46 16.45 9.81
CA SER A 12 5.52 16.45 10.93
C SER A 12 6.21 15.90 12.16
N LYS A 13 5.76 16.26 13.35
CA LYS A 13 6.13 15.55 14.59
C LYS A 13 5.10 14.49 14.99
N ASN A 14 3.90 14.57 14.43
CA ASN A 14 2.76 13.74 14.75
C ASN A 14 2.44 12.79 13.58
N ALA A 15 1.70 11.73 13.88
CA ALA A 15 1.12 10.84 12.87
C ALA A 15 0.31 11.63 11.83
N ILE A 16 0.44 11.23 10.56
CA ILE A 16 -0.34 11.79 9.45
C ILE A 16 -1.40 10.76 9.06
N PRO A 17 -2.71 11.08 9.18
CA PRO A 17 -3.77 10.14 8.83
C PRO A 17 -3.83 9.94 7.31
N ILE A 18 -3.64 8.69 6.88
CA ILE A 18 -3.75 8.29 5.47
C ILE A 18 -5.17 7.83 5.11
N LEU A 19 -5.93 7.34 6.08
CA LEU A 19 -7.36 7.06 5.93
C LEU A 19 -8.21 8.15 6.59
N ASP A 20 -9.52 7.96 6.56
CA ASP A 20 -10.54 8.84 7.15
C ASP A 20 -10.12 9.38 8.53
N THR A 21 -10.14 10.69 8.69
CA THR A 21 -9.68 11.37 9.91
C THR A 21 -10.58 11.13 11.11
N ILE A 22 -11.79 10.58 10.89
CA ILE A 22 -12.66 10.11 11.97
C ILE A 22 -12.14 8.84 12.63
N ILE A 23 -11.26 8.08 11.95
CA ILE A 23 -10.66 6.84 12.49
C ILE A 23 -9.40 7.23 13.28
N PRO A 24 -9.40 7.10 14.61
CA PRO A 24 -8.26 7.55 15.41
C PRO A 24 -7.04 6.65 15.18
N ILE A 25 -5.85 7.25 15.05
CA ILE A 25 -4.59 6.50 14.82
C ILE A 25 -4.34 5.42 15.89
N HIS A 26 -4.71 5.65 17.15
CA HIS A 26 -4.54 4.65 18.21
C HIS A 26 -5.39 3.36 18.02
N THR A 27 -6.32 3.36 17.06
CA THR A 27 -7.11 2.17 16.68
C THR A 27 -6.49 1.38 15.52
N TYR A 28 -5.36 1.85 14.99
CA TYR A 28 -4.59 1.16 13.98
C TYR A 28 -3.74 0.10 14.68
N VAL A 29 -3.80 -1.14 14.20
CA VAL A 29 -3.11 -2.27 14.82
C VAL A 29 -2.20 -2.96 13.81
N PRO A 30 -0.98 -3.33 14.19
CA PRO A 30 -0.07 -3.99 13.27
C PRO A 30 -0.58 -5.38 12.88
N LEU A 31 -0.43 -5.75 11.62
CA LEU A 31 -0.72 -7.07 11.05
C LEU A 31 0.55 -7.64 10.42
N ASP A 32 0.76 -8.93 10.63
CA ASP A 32 1.89 -9.68 10.07
C ASP A 32 1.33 -10.74 9.11
N LEU A 33 1.55 -10.54 7.81
CA LEU A 33 1.24 -11.51 6.75
C LEU A 33 2.51 -12.19 6.21
N SER A 34 3.63 -12.07 6.93
CA SER A 34 4.89 -12.69 6.54
C SER A 34 4.78 -14.21 6.59
N LYS A 35 5.65 -14.86 5.81
CA LYS A 35 5.84 -16.31 5.83
C LYS A 35 6.30 -16.86 7.19
N ASP A 36 6.80 -16.00 8.07
CA ASP A 36 7.32 -16.38 9.39
C ASP A 36 6.22 -16.35 10.46
N ASN A 37 5.01 -15.86 10.13
CA ASN A 37 3.86 -15.87 11.03
C ASN A 37 3.26 -17.29 11.14
N GLY A 38 3.50 -17.93 12.28
CA GLY A 38 2.97 -19.26 12.58
C GLY A 38 1.44 -19.37 12.63
N GLU A 39 0.71 -18.26 12.80
CA GLU A 39 -0.76 -18.26 12.73
C GLU A 39 -1.28 -18.53 11.31
N LEU A 40 -0.45 -18.34 10.28
CA LEU A 40 -0.83 -18.48 8.87
C LEU A 40 -0.51 -19.87 8.28
N ILE A 41 0.01 -20.80 9.08
CA ILE A 41 0.29 -22.17 8.64
C ILE A 41 -1.03 -22.85 8.25
N GLY A 42 -1.13 -23.30 7.00
CA GLY A 42 -2.34 -23.94 6.45
C GLY A 42 -3.48 -22.97 6.14
N ILE A 43 -3.24 -21.65 6.18
CA ILE A 43 -4.21 -20.63 5.79
C ILE A 43 -3.84 -20.10 4.40
N ASN A 44 -4.76 -20.25 3.44
CA ASN A 44 -4.59 -19.66 2.11
C ASN A 44 -4.95 -18.17 2.13
N ILE A 45 -3.98 -17.32 2.48
CA ILE A 45 -4.14 -15.85 2.49
C ILE A 45 -4.26 -15.21 1.10
N THR A 46 -4.14 -15.98 0.01
CA THR A 46 -4.40 -15.48 -1.35
C THR A 46 -5.88 -15.47 -1.72
N ASP A 47 -6.70 -16.21 -0.98
CA ASP A 47 -8.15 -16.10 -1.06
C ASP A 47 -8.60 -14.89 -0.23
N PHE A 48 -9.28 -13.94 -0.87
CA PHE A 48 -9.68 -12.69 -0.22
C PHE A 48 -10.60 -12.91 0.98
N SER A 49 -11.48 -13.91 0.94
CA SER A 49 -12.44 -14.19 2.01
C SER A 49 -11.72 -14.81 3.20
N ILE A 50 -10.78 -15.72 2.97
CA ILE A 50 -9.94 -16.30 4.03
C ILE A 50 -9.05 -15.22 4.65
N CYS A 51 -8.41 -14.39 3.82
CA CYS A 51 -7.58 -13.29 4.28
C CYS A 51 -8.39 -12.29 5.12
N GLN A 52 -9.57 -11.89 4.66
CA GLN A 52 -10.48 -11.00 5.41
C GLN A 52 -10.85 -11.60 6.77
N ASN A 53 -11.20 -12.88 6.84
CA ASN A 53 -11.53 -13.55 8.11
C ASN A 53 -10.35 -13.53 9.09
N TYR A 54 -9.12 -13.71 8.60
CA TYR A 54 -7.92 -13.60 9.44
C TYR A 54 -7.74 -12.17 9.96
N ILE A 55 -7.84 -11.17 9.08
CA ILE A 55 -7.74 -9.75 9.43
C ILE A 55 -8.78 -9.38 10.49
N ASP A 56 -10.05 -9.78 10.30
CA ASP A 56 -11.15 -9.52 11.24
C ASP A 56 -10.87 -10.16 12.61
N THR A 57 -10.28 -11.35 12.62
CA THR A 57 -9.88 -12.03 13.86
C THR A 57 -8.80 -11.23 14.60
N VAL A 58 -7.80 -10.70 13.88
CA VAL A 58 -6.75 -9.86 14.46
C VAL A 58 -7.32 -8.54 14.97
N LEU A 59 -8.15 -7.86 14.19
CA LEU A 59 -8.80 -6.60 14.55
C LEU A 59 -9.64 -6.77 15.81
N LYS A 60 -10.48 -7.81 15.87
CA LYS A 60 -11.30 -8.12 17.05
C LYS A 60 -10.45 -8.40 18.28
N ARG A 61 -9.39 -9.20 18.14
CA ARG A 61 -8.47 -9.54 19.24
C ARG A 61 -7.73 -8.31 19.79
N LYS A 62 -7.32 -7.39 18.90
CA LYS A 62 -6.58 -6.18 19.27
C LYS A 62 -7.48 -4.95 19.52
N GLN A 63 -8.80 -5.10 19.41
CA GLN A 63 -9.77 -4.00 19.49
C GLN A 63 -9.47 -2.85 18.51
N GLY A 64 -8.94 -3.19 17.33
CA GLY A 64 -8.58 -2.24 16.28
C GLY A 64 -9.71 -1.99 15.27
N ILE A 65 -9.59 -0.91 14.52
CA ILE A 65 -10.47 -0.56 13.38
C ILE A 65 -9.74 -0.75 12.05
N VAL A 66 -8.43 -0.49 12.03
CA VAL A 66 -7.57 -0.62 10.85
C VAL A 66 -6.43 -1.57 11.19
N ALA A 67 -6.23 -2.58 10.36
CA ALA A 67 -5.00 -3.36 10.39
C ALA A 67 -3.99 -2.71 9.44
N TYR A 68 -2.70 -2.65 9.79
CA TYR A 68 -1.68 -2.11 8.89
C TYR A 68 -0.36 -2.87 8.99
N GLY A 69 0.44 -2.84 7.92
CA GLY A 69 1.77 -3.46 7.92
C GLY A 69 2.29 -3.74 6.52
N GLY A 70 3.31 -4.58 6.41
CA GLY A 70 3.75 -5.12 5.13
C GLY A 70 4.98 -4.48 4.49
N TYR A 71 5.57 -3.42 5.03
CA TYR A 71 6.77 -2.84 4.39
C TYR A 71 7.97 -3.81 4.45
N LEU A 72 8.44 -4.21 3.27
CA LEU A 72 9.48 -5.24 3.05
C LEU A 72 9.15 -6.61 3.68
N GLU A 73 7.86 -6.87 3.88
CA GLU A 73 7.34 -8.14 4.34
C GLU A 73 7.45 -9.19 3.24
N GLU A 74 8.07 -10.33 3.55
CA GLU A 74 8.14 -11.48 2.64
C GLU A 74 6.91 -12.35 2.89
N ARG A 75 5.89 -12.21 2.03
CA ARG A 75 4.59 -12.90 2.17
C ARG A 75 4.63 -14.30 1.58
N ASN A 76 3.79 -15.17 2.14
CA ASN A 76 3.65 -16.53 1.65
C ASN A 76 2.47 -16.65 0.67
N LEU A 77 2.71 -16.28 -0.59
CA LEU A 77 1.68 -16.32 -1.64
C LEU A 77 1.46 -17.72 -2.23
N TYR A 78 2.27 -18.72 -1.88
CA TYR A 78 2.32 -20.01 -2.59
C TYR A 78 2.24 -21.24 -1.65
N ASN A 79 1.61 -21.10 -0.49
CA ASN A 79 1.78 -22.08 0.60
C ASN A 79 1.11 -23.45 0.40
N ASP A 80 0.49 -23.76 -0.75
CA ASP A 80 -0.26 -25.03 -0.93
C ASP A 80 0.25 -25.95 -2.03
N THR A 81 1.47 -25.76 -2.53
CA THR A 81 2.06 -26.79 -3.41
C THR A 81 3.56 -26.96 -3.16
N GLU A 82 3.93 -28.03 -2.45
CA GLU A 82 5.22 -28.72 -2.58
C GLU A 82 5.43 -29.32 -4.01
N SER A 83 4.83 -28.71 -5.03
CA SER A 83 4.84 -29.18 -6.43
C SER A 83 4.76 -28.02 -7.41
N PHE A 84 5.54 -26.96 -7.22
CA PHE A 84 5.76 -25.96 -8.28
C PHE A 84 7.22 -25.48 -8.33
N THR A 85 8.15 -26.42 -8.42
CA THR A 85 9.46 -26.15 -9.05
C THR A 85 9.30 -26.13 -10.57
N ALA A 86 8.63 -25.11 -11.14
CA ALA A 86 8.63 -24.88 -12.59
C ALA A 86 8.12 -23.50 -13.05
N THR A 87 8.25 -22.43 -12.26
CA THR A 87 8.21 -21.09 -12.86
C THR A 87 9.63 -20.59 -13.04
N SER A 88 10.07 -20.47 -14.29
CA SER A 88 11.39 -19.91 -14.67
C SER A 88 11.60 -18.46 -14.23
N SER A 89 10.57 -17.82 -13.68
CA SER A 89 10.58 -16.45 -13.19
C SER A 89 10.81 -16.43 -11.67
N PRO A 90 11.61 -15.48 -11.16
CA PRO A 90 11.84 -15.35 -9.73
C PRO A 90 10.55 -14.99 -8.99
N ILE A 91 10.35 -15.62 -7.82
CA ILE A 91 9.19 -15.37 -6.95
C ILE A 91 9.20 -13.90 -6.49
N ARG A 92 8.11 -13.18 -6.77
CA ARG A 92 7.91 -11.78 -6.37
C ARG A 92 6.94 -11.73 -5.18
N ASN A 93 7.47 -11.75 -3.96
CA ASN A 93 6.67 -11.84 -2.74
C ASN A 93 7.12 -10.89 -1.63
N ILE A 94 8.05 -9.98 -1.91
CA ILE A 94 8.48 -8.96 -0.94
C ILE A 94 7.73 -7.68 -1.23
N HIS A 95 6.90 -7.27 -0.29
CA HIS A 95 6.00 -6.13 -0.41
C HIS A 95 6.74 -4.80 -0.25
N LEU A 96 6.45 -3.82 -1.11
CA LEU A 96 7.20 -2.57 -1.22
C LEU A 96 6.48 -1.34 -0.63
N GLY A 97 5.21 -1.50 -0.24
CA GLY A 97 4.41 -0.48 0.42
C GLY A 97 4.02 -0.87 1.85
N ILE A 98 3.09 -0.10 2.42
CA ILE A 98 2.32 -0.49 3.60
C ILE A 98 0.88 -0.67 3.15
N ASP A 99 0.27 -1.76 3.59
CA ASP A 99 -1.14 -2.00 3.41
C ASP A 99 -1.92 -1.54 4.64
N PHE A 100 -3.11 -0.98 4.39
CA PHE A 100 -4.06 -0.55 5.41
C PHE A 100 -5.41 -1.22 5.16
N TRP A 101 -5.68 -2.31 5.87
CA TRP A 101 -6.93 -3.05 5.76
C TRP A 101 -8.04 -2.39 6.57
N CYS A 102 -9.11 -2.00 5.88
CA CYS A 102 -10.28 -1.35 6.44
C CYS A 102 -11.48 -1.57 5.50
N ALA A 103 -12.69 -1.25 5.94
CA ALA A 103 -13.90 -1.47 5.15
C ALA A 103 -13.83 -0.77 3.77
N ALA A 104 -14.36 -1.42 2.74
CA ALA A 104 -14.56 -0.78 1.43
C ALA A 104 -15.36 0.53 1.58
N GLY A 105 -15.06 1.52 0.75
CA GLY A 105 -15.65 2.86 0.86
C GLY A 105 -14.98 3.78 1.89
N THR A 106 -14.07 3.28 2.72
CA THR A 106 -13.28 4.12 3.65
C THR A 106 -12.52 5.17 2.88
N ILE A 107 -12.55 6.42 3.36
CA ILE A 107 -11.87 7.56 2.75
C ILE A 107 -10.35 7.38 2.80
N VAL A 108 -9.67 7.74 1.71
CA VAL A 108 -8.21 7.83 1.62
C VAL A 108 -7.82 9.29 1.43
N ASN A 109 -6.92 9.76 2.27
CA ASN A 109 -6.45 11.15 2.30
C ASN A 109 -5.04 11.28 1.71
N VAL A 110 -4.73 12.47 1.20
CA VAL A 110 -3.41 12.83 0.72
C VAL A 110 -2.55 13.27 1.92
N PRO A 111 -1.39 12.63 2.21
CA PRO A 111 -0.56 13.00 3.35
C PRO A 111 0.23 14.29 3.13
N LEU A 112 0.46 14.67 1.86
CA LEU A 112 1.24 15.84 1.46
C LEU A 112 0.73 16.45 0.17
N ASN A 113 0.82 17.78 0.05
CA ASN A 113 0.54 18.46 -1.22
C ASN A 113 1.23 17.73 -2.38
N GLY A 114 0.48 17.48 -3.43
CA GLY A 114 0.94 16.71 -4.57
C GLY A 114 0.14 17.01 -5.81
N THR A 115 0.66 16.59 -6.95
CA THR A 115 -0.03 16.68 -8.23
C THR A 115 -0.18 15.30 -8.83
N VAL A 116 -1.30 15.03 -9.47
CA VAL A 116 -1.53 13.76 -10.16
C VAL A 116 -0.45 13.60 -11.22
N HIS A 117 0.41 12.59 -11.05
CA HIS A 117 1.39 12.20 -12.05
C HIS A 117 0.71 11.37 -13.14
N SER A 118 -0.03 10.33 -12.70
CA SER A 118 -0.71 9.37 -13.56
C SER A 118 -1.70 8.56 -12.72
N PHE A 119 -2.66 7.91 -13.38
CA PHE A 119 -3.62 7.01 -12.77
C PHE A 119 -4.06 5.99 -13.82
N ASP A 120 -4.50 4.81 -13.39
CA ASP A 120 -5.03 3.77 -14.27
C ASP A 120 -5.99 2.84 -13.51
N TYR A 121 -6.71 2.01 -14.25
CA TYR A 121 -7.47 0.89 -13.70
C TYR A 121 -6.77 -0.44 -14.03
N ASN A 122 -5.88 -0.86 -13.13
CA ASN A 122 -5.11 -2.11 -13.24
C ASN A 122 -5.99 -3.33 -12.92
N ASN A 123 -6.92 -3.65 -13.82
CA ASN A 123 -8.04 -4.57 -13.58
C ASN A 123 -7.71 -6.07 -13.70
N VAL A 124 -6.43 -6.43 -13.63
CA VAL A 124 -5.97 -7.83 -13.66
C VAL A 124 -6.01 -8.38 -12.24
N VAL A 125 -6.52 -9.62 -12.07
CA VAL A 125 -6.54 -10.31 -10.78
C VAL A 125 -5.14 -10.33 -10.16
N GLY A 126 -5.01 -9.85 -8.93
CA GLY A 126 -3.74 -9.78 -8.22
C GLY A 126 -2.88 -8.54 -8.50
N ASP A 127 -3.39 -7.59 -9.29
CA ASP A 127 -2.78 -6.26 -9.52
C ASP A 127 -3.37 -5.23 -8.53
N TYR A 128 -3.37 -3.93 -8.85
CA TYR A 128 -3.84 -2.89 -7.93
C TYR A 128 -5.31 -2.49 -8.07
N GLY A 129 -6.01 -2.83 -9.15
CA GLY A 129 -7.30 -2.18 -9.45
C GLY A 129 -7.12 -0.66 -9.69
N PRO A 130 -8.10 0.19 -9.35
CA PRO A 130 -7.99 1.64 -9.49
C PRO A 130 -6.80 2.19 -8.70
N THR A 131 -5.90 2.86 -9.42
CA THR A 131 -4.60 3.29 -8.90
C THR A 131 -4.34 4.75 -9.23
N ILE A 132 -3.90 5.52 -8.24
CA ILE A 132 -3.50 6.92 -8.40
C ILE A 132 -2.05 7.08 -7.97
N ILE A 133 -1.26 7.81 -8.76
CA ILE A 133 0.11 8.19 -8.40
C ILE A 133 0.20 9.70 -8.30
N LEU A 134 0.58 10.19 -7.12
CA LEU A 134 0.84 11.61 -6.88
C LEU A 134 2.35 11.88 -6.90
N LYS A 135 2.73 12.97 -7.54
CA LYS A 135 4.08 13.56 -7.50
C LYS A 135 4.13 14.60 -6.38
N HIS A 136 5.19 14.56 -5.58
CA HIS A 136 5.46 15.51 -4.52
C HIS A 136 6.79 16.21 -4.74
N VAL A 137 6.85 17.48 -4.38
CA VAL A 137 8.08 18.28 -4.40
C VAL A 137 8.34 18.78 -2.99
N LEU A 138 9.48 18.37 -2.42
CA LEU A 138 9.95 18.75 -1.09
C LEU A 138 11.35 19.35 -1.20
N GLY A 139 11.44 20.68 -1.15
CA GLY A 139 12.68 21.39 -1.45
C GLY A 139 13.18 21.06 -2.87
N THR A 140 14.38 20.49 -2.97
CA THR A 140 14.96 20.06 -4.25
C THR A 140 14.65 18.61 -4.60
N HIS A 141 13.90 17.89 -3.75
CA HIS A 141 13.59 16.48 -3.95
C HIS A 141 12.22 16.31 -4.59
N THR A 142 12.15 15.44 -5.59
CA THR A 142 10.89 14.91 -6.13
C THR A 142 10.78 13.45 -5.73
N PHE A 143 9.58 13.05 -5.33
CA PHE A 143 9.22 11.65 -5.10
C PHE A 143 7.74 11.48 -5.40
N TYR A 144 7.26 10.25 -5.31
CA TYR A 144 5.91 9.86 -5.67
C TYR A 144 5.27 9.02 -4.55
N THR A 145 3.96 9.07 -4.48
CA THR A 145 3.15 8.13 -3.68
C THR A 145 2.16 7.42 -4.60
N LEU A 146 2.03 6.11 -4.43
CA LEU A 146 1.08 5.26 -5.12
C LEU A 146 -0.02 4.84 -4.15
N TYR A 147 -1.28 4.98 -4.58
CA TYR A 147 -2.49 4.59 -3.86
C TYR A 147 -3.20 3.53 -4.71
N GLY A 148 -3.07 2.27 -4.33
CA GLY A 148 -3.73 1.14 -5.01
C GLY A 148 -5.03 0.73 -4.32
N HIS A 149 -5.76 -0.19 -4.96
CA HIS A 149 -6.98 -0.81 -4.45
C HIS A 149 -8.11 0.17 -4.12
N LEU A 150 -8.16 1.29 -4.84
CA LEU A 150 -9.19 2.30 -4.67
C LEU A 150 -10.52 1.86 -5.33
N SER A 151 -11.58 2.59 -5.04
CA SER A 151 -12.86 2.45 -5.72
C SER A 151 -12.80 3.08 -7.11
N LEU A 152 -13.64 2.61 -8.03
CA LEU A 152 -13.60 3.07 -9.43
C LEU A 152 -13.95 4.56 -9.57
N ASP A 153 -14.89 5.06 -8.76
CA ASP A 153 -15.27 6.47 -8.69
C ASP A 153 -14.15 7.38 -8.20
N SER A 154 -13.08 6.83 -7.60
CA SER A 154 -11.89 7.61 -7.23
C SER A 154 -11.15 8.16 -8.46
N LEU A 155 -11.36 7.57 -9.64
CA LEU A 155 -10.76 8.03 -10.90
C LEU A 155 -11.56 9.17 -11.56
N ASP A 156 -12.78 9.43 -11.09
CA ASP A 156 -13.67 10.40 -11.72
C ASP A 156 -13.13 11.84 -11.60
N GLY A 157 -13.07 12.54 -12.74
CA GLY A 157 -12.57 13.90 -12.79
C GLY A 157 -11.09 14.06 -12.43
N LEU A 158 -10.31 12.97 -12.47
CA LEU A 158 -8.85 13.05 -12.46
C LEU A 158 -8.31 13.44 -13.83
N PHE A 159 -7.20 14.18 -13.82
CA PHE A 159 -6.38 14.46 -14.98
C PHE A 159 -4.94 14.67 -14.51
N VAL A 160 -3.98 14.35 -15.38
CA VAL A 160 -2.56 14.59 -15.08
C VAL A 160 -2.33 16.08 -14.80
N GLY A 161 -1.69 16.37 -13.67
CA GLY A 161 -1.45 17.73 -13.19
C GLY A 161 -2.51 18.27 -12.23
N LYS A 162 -3.61 17.55 -11.98
CA LYS A 162 -4.59 17.94 -10.93
C LYS A 162 -3.88 18.03 -9.58
N GLU A 163 -4.07 19.13 -8.87
CA GLU A 163 -3.44 19.36 -7.56
C GLU A 163 -4.31 18.80 -6.43
N PHE A 164 -3.64 18.26 -5.41
CA PHE A 164 -4.21 17.90 -4.13
C PHE A 164 -3.44 18.57 -3.00
N LYS A 165 -4.15 19.07 -2.00
CA LYS A 165 -3.56 19.56 -0.74
C LYS A 165 -3.51 18.43 0.28
N ALA A 166 -2.59 18.54 1.23
CA ALA A 166 -2.54 17.63 2.37
C ALA A 166 -3.89 17.63 3.12
N GLY A 167 -4.39 16.44 3.43
CA GLY A 167 -5.69 16.20 4.05
C GLY A 167 -6.87 16.16 3.08
N GLU A 168 -6.69 16.45 1.79
CA GLU A 168 -7.77 16.25 0.81
C GLU A 168 -7.97 14.77 0.50
N ILE A 169 -9.19 14.43 0.10
CA ILE A 169 -9.59 13.07 -0.26
C ILE A 169 -9.03 12.75 -1.65
N VAL A 170 -8.18 11.74 -1.75
CA VAL A 170 -7.70 11.21 -3.05
C VAL A 170 -8.63 10.16 -3.63
N GLY A 171 -9.40 9.48 -2.77
CA GLY A 171 -10.29 8.41 -3.16
C GLY A 171 -10.92 7.68 -1.99
N ARG A 172 -11.47 6.50 -2.26
CA ARG A 172 -12.01 5.56 -1.27
C ARG A 172 -11.51 4.15 -1.55
N LEU A 173 -11.57 3.26 -0.57
CA LEU A 173 -11.21 1.85 -0.76
C LEU A 173 -12.21 1.14 -1.67
N GLY A 174 -11.71 0.32 -2.59
CA GLY A 174 -12.52 -0.51 -3.47
C GLY A 174 -13.10 -1.73 -2.78
N THR A 175 -14.19 -2.26 -3.35
CA THR A 175 -14.72 -3.58 -3.01
C THR A 175 -13.87 -4.70 -3.64
N PRO A 176 -13.97 -5.96 -3.16
CA PRO A 176 -13.19 -7.08 -3.71
C PRO A 176 -13.29 -7.26 -5.23
N ASP A 177 -14.45 -7.00 -5.82
CA ASP A 177 -14.68 -7.10 -7.27
C ASP A 177 -14.01 -5.98 -8.08
N ILE A 178 -13.73 -4.83 -7.45
CA ILE A 178 -13.07 -3.68 -8.08
C ILE A 178 -11.56 -3.67 -7.81
N ASN A 179 -11.16 -4.02 -6.59
CA ASN A 179 -9.76 -4.00 -6.16
C ASN A 179 -8.98 -5.26 -6.55
N VAL A 180 -9.51 -6.03 -7.50
CA VAL A 180 -8.93 -7.25 -8.11
C VAL A 180 -8.73 -8.43 -7.16
N ASN A 181 -9.78 -8.71 -6.39
CA ASN A 181 -9.96 -9.90 -5.55
C ASN A 181 -9.06 -9.92 -4.31
N TYR A 182 -8.93 -8.77 -3.65
CA TYR A 182 -8.27 -8.63 -2.35
C TYR A 182 -9.26 -8.26 -1.25
N ALA A 183 -8.94 -8.64 -0.01
CA ALA A 183 -9.59 -8.06 1.17
C ALA A 183 -9.47 -6.53 1.10
N PRO A 184 -10.53 -5.73 1.28
CA PRO A 184 -10.47 -4.28 1.11
C PRO A 184 -9.33 -3.64 1.93
N HIS A 185 -8.45 -2.93 1.23
CA HIS A 185 -7.31 -2.24 1.81
C HIS A 185 -6.81 -1.13 0.89
N LEU A 186 -5.99 -0.23 1.44
CA LEU A 186 -5.14 0.67 0.66
C LEU A 186 -3.75 0.05 0.57
N HIS A 187 -3.20 -0.09 -0.64
CA HIS A 187 -1.76 -0.21 -0.83
C HIS A 187 -1.17 1.20 -0.94
N PHE A 188 -0.35 1.60 0.03
CA PHE A 188 0.34 2.89 0.02
C PHE A 188 1.84 2.70 -0.12
N GLN A 189 2.42 3.24 -1.17
CA GLN A 189 3.85 3.08 -1.47
C GLN A 189 4.51 4.41 -1.81
N MET A 190 5.67 4.67 -1.19
CA MET A 190 6.53 5.79 -1.57
C MET A 190 7.53 5.34 -2.63
N ILE A 191 7.82 6.18 -3.62
CA ILE A 191 8.71 5.86 -4.75
C ILE A 191 9.58 7.07 -5.07
N ARG A 192 10.90 6.90 -5.19
CA ARG A 192 11.82 8.01 -5.54
C ARG A 192 11.86 8.27 -7.03
N ASN A 193 11.92 7.22 -7.83
CA ASN A 193 11.96 7.29 -9.28
C ASN A 193 10.99 6.26 -9.87
N LEU A 194 10.04 6.74 -10.68
CA LEU A 194 9.09 5.89 -11.39
C LEU A 194 9.70 5.17 -12.59
N GLU A 195 10.93 5.48 -13.00
CA GLU A 195 11.62 4.81 -14.12
C GLU A 195 10.82 4.85 -15.44
N GLY A 196 10.02 5.91 -15.61
CA GLY A 196 9.16 6.10 -16.78
C GLY A 196 7.79 5.41 -16.71
N ASN A 197 7.50 4.66 -15.64
CA ASN A 197 6.19 4.04 -15.44
C ASN A 197 5.09 5.10 -15.24
N GLN A 198 3.88 4.77 -15.72
CA GLN A 198 2.67 5.59 -15.60
C GLN A 198 1.51 4.66 -15.26
N GLY A 199 0.64 5.08 -14.35
CA GLY A 199 -0.54 4.31 -13.94
C GLY A 199 -0.26 3.09 -13.04
N ASP A 200 0.99 2.65 -13.00
CA ASP A 200 1.45 1.48 -12.28
C ASP A 200 2.92 1.66 -11.81
N TYR A 201 3.33 0.91 -10.79
CA TYR A 201 4.71 0.68 -10.39
C TYR A 201 4.79 -0.60 -9.55
N PRO A 202 5.87 -1.42 -9.65
CA PRO A 202 5.98 -2.67 -8.89
C PRO A 202 5.66 -2.52 -7.39
N GLY A 203 4.63 -3.26 -6.93
CA GLY A 203 4.23 -3.34 -5.52
C GLY A 203 4.90 -4.44 -4.73
N VAL A 204 5.41 -5.43 -5.46
CA VAL A 204 6.21 -6.53 -4.92
C VAL A 204 7.46 -6.74 -5.76
N CYS A 205 8.54 -7.18 -5.12
CA CYS A 205 9.78 -7.56 -5.80
C CYS A 205 10.27 -8.96 -5.41
N ALA A 206 11.14 -9.51 -6.25
CA ALA A 206 11.89 -10.70 -5.90
C ALA A 206 13.07 -10.37 -4.98
N LYS A 207 13.53 -11.37 -4.21
CA LYS A 207 14.65 -11.22 -3.26
C LYS A 207 15.91 -10.60 -3.89
N ALA A 208 16.23 -11.00 -5.12
CA ALA A 208 17.38 -10.48 -5.85
C ALA A 208 17.30 -8.97 -6.16
N GLN A 209 16.09 -8.42 -6.27
CA GLN A 209 15.84 -7.01 -6.59
C GLN A 209 15.66 -6.15 -5.33
N LEU A 210 15.50 -6.76 -4.15
CA LEU A 210 15.29 -6.06 -2.89
C LEU A 210 16.32 -4.95 -2.60
N PRO A 211 17.64 -5.10 -2.87
CA PRO A 211 18.60 -4.02 -2.65
C PRO A 211 18.28 -2.75 -3.45
N PHE A 212 17.75 -2.89 -4.66
CA PHE A 212 17.30 -1.78 -5.49
C PHE A 212 16.01 -1.18 -4.95
N TYR A 213 14.96 -2.01 -4.78
CA TYR A 213 13.64 -1.51 -4.40
C TYR A 213 13.60 -0.95 -2.98
N ARG A 214 14.35 -1.49 -2.02
CA ARG A 214 14.49 -0.89 -0.67
C ARG A 214 15.02 0.55 -0.71
N LYS A 215 15.88 0.86 -1.69
CA LYS A 215 16.41 2.21 -1.87
C LYS A 215 15.39 3.11 -2.58
N ASN A 216 14.73 2.58 -3.61
CA ASN A 216 13.80 3.34 -4.44
C ASN A 216 12.43 3.54 -3.79
N CYS A 217 11.98 2.58 -2.98
CA CYS A 217 10.72 2.60 -2.25
C CYS A 217 11.02 2.65 -0.75
N PRO A 218 11.22 3.86 -0.19
CA PRO A 218 11.50 4.02 1.24
C PRO A 218 10.28 3.69 2.09
N ASP A 219 10.52 3.40 3.37
CA ASP A 219 9.48 3.09 4.36
C ASP A 219 8.45 4.23 4.47
N PRO A 220 7.16 3.99 4.16
CA PRO A 220 6.12 5.00 4.30
C PRO A 220 5.96 5.53 5.74
N ASN A 221 6.35 4.79 6.78
CA ASN A 221 6.30 5.26 8.17
C ASN A 221 7.26 6.42 8.46
N LEU A 222 8.27 6.66 7.61
CA LEU A 222 9.08 7.88 7.68
C LEU A 222 8.23 9.16 7.53
N LEU A 223 7.13 9.06 6.80
CA LEU A 223 6.14 10.12 6.62
C LEU A 223 4.97 9.98 7.59
N LEU A 224 4.39 8.78 7.69
CA LEU A 224 3.12 8.55 8.37
C LEU A 224 3.21 8.51 9.91
N LYS A 225 4.36 8.11 10.46
CA LYS A 225 4.64 8.07 11.92
C LYS A 225 3.57 7.33 12.72
N LEU A 226 3.26 6.12 12.28
CA LEU A 226 2.26 5.25 12.93
C LEU A 226 2.83 4.53 14.16
N ASP A 227 4.16 4.44 14.27
CA ASP A 227 4.88 3.77 15.35
C ASP A 227 5.43 4.74 16.40
#